data_AF-A0A7J7Z539-F1
#
_entry.id   AF-A0A7J7Z539-F1
#
_cell.length_a   1.000
_cell.length_b   1.000
_cell.length_c   1.000
_cell.angle_alpha   90.00
_cell.angle_beta   90.00
_cell.angle_gamma   90.00
#
_symmetry.space_group_name_H-M   'P 1'
#
loop_
_entity.id
_entity.type
_entity.pdbx_description
1 polymer ?
#
loop_
_entity_poly.entity_id
_entity_poly.type
_entity_poly.pdbx_seq_one_letter_code
_entity_poly.pdbx_strand_id
1 'polypeptide(L)'
;MLRREARLRREYLYRKAREEAQRAAYERKEKVRRALEENRLIPTELRREALALHGSLEFDDAGGEGVTNHVDDEYRWAGVEDPKVMITTSRDPSSRLKMFAKELKLVFPGAQRINRGRHEVGALVRACKANGVTDLIVIHEHRGTPGV
;
A
#
# COMPACT_ATOMS: atom_id res chain seq x y z
N MET A 1 13.21 17.03 1.69
CA MET A 1 12.49 15.75 1.90
C MET A 1 10.96 15.91 1.87
N LEU A 2 10.37 16.75 2.73
CA LEU A 2 8.91 16.89 2.89
C LEU A 2 8.11 17.19 1.60
N ARG A 3 8.62 18.04 0.69
CA ARG A 3 7.93 18.38 -0.58
C ARG A 3 7.90 17.21 -1.57
N ARG A 4 8.94 16.37 -1.58
CA ARG A 4 9.01 15.19 -2.47
C ARG A 4 7.97 14.16 -2.06
N GLU A 5 7.88 13.85 -0.77
CA GLU A 5 6.87 12.91 -0.24
C GLU A 5 5.44 13.40 -0.48
N ALA A 6 5.18 14.69 -0.24
CA ALA A 6 3.86 15.26 -0.51
C ALA A 6 3.48 15.15 -2.00
N ARG A 7 4.45 15.38 -2.90
CA ARG A 7 4.26 15.19 -4.34
C ARG A 7 3.97 13.73 -4.68
N LEU A 8 4.81 12.79 -4.24
CA LEU A 8 4.65 11.36 -4.48
C LEU A 8 3.30 10.84 -3.97
N ARG A 9 2.86 11.28 -2.79
CA ARG A 9 1.54 10.93 -2.24
C ARG A 9 0.40 11.45 -3.11
N ARG A 10 0.48 12.69 -3.63
CA ARG A 10 -0.53 13.24 -4.54
C ARG A 10 -0.58 12.46 -5.85
N GLU A 11 0.58 12.10 -6.40
CA GLU A 11 0.67 11.29 -7.61
C GLU A 11 0.11 9.88 -7.39
N TYR A 12 0.40 9.26 -6.25
CA TYR A 12 -0.20 7.98 -5.85
C TYR A 12 -1.73 8.07 -5.78
N LEU A 13 -2.27 9.05 -5.05
CA LEU A 13 -3.72 9.24 -4.93
C LEU A 13 -4.39 9.50 -6.29
N TYR A 14 -3.73 10.27 -7.16
CA TYR A 14 -4.23 10.52 -8.51
C TYR A 14 -4.23 9.23 -9.37
N ARG A 15 -3.17 8.43 -9.30
CA ARG A 15 -3.10 7.12 -9.98
C ARG A 15 -4.21 6.18 -9.47
N LYS A 16 -4.33 6.05 -8.14
CA LYS A 16 -5.39 5.24 -7.50
C LYS A 16 -6.80 5.68 -7.89
N ALA A 17 -7.06 6.98 -7.99
CA ALA A 17 -8.36 7.49 -8.43
C ALA A 17 -8.69 7.14 -9.89
N ARG A 18 -7.67 6.97 -10.74
CA ARG A 18 -7.86 6.55 -12.15
C ARG A 18 -7.86 5.03 -12.33
N GLU A 19 -7.35 4.29 -11.36
CA GLU A 19 -7.24 2.83 -11.37
C GLU A 19 -8.59 2.16 -11.61
N GLU A 20 -9.65 2.59 -10.93
CA GLU A 20 -10.99 2.00 -11.08
C GLU A 20 -11.54 2.18 -12.50
N ALA A 21 -11.38 3.38 -13.08
CA ALA A 21 -11.80 3.65 -14.45
C ALA A 21 -10.95 2.86 -15.47
N GLN A 22 -9.65 2.75 -15.23
CA GLN A 22 -8.73 1.95 -16.04
C GLN A 22 -9.05 0.47 -15.96
N ARG A 23 -9.38 -0.04 -14.77
CA ARG A 23 -9.79 -1.43 -14.55
C ARG A 23 -11.07 -1.76 -15.28
N ALA A 24 -12.08 -0.88 -15.21
CA ALA A 24 -13.32 -1.05 -15.97
C ALA A 24 -13.07 -1.04 -17.49
N ALA A 25 -12.17 -0.18 -17.99
CA ALA A 25 -11.78 -0.18 -19.40
C ALA A 25 -11.02 -1.45 -19.79
N TYR A 26 -10.09 -1.91 -18.94
CA TYR A 26 -9.34 -3.15 -19.12
C TYR A 26 -10.26 -4.37 -19.18
N GLU A 27 -11.24 -4.48 -18.27
CA GLU A 27 -12.22 -5.57 -18.29
C GLU A 27 -13.05 -5.60 -19.58
N ARG A 28 -13.38 -4.43 -20.16
CA ARG A 28 -14.07 -4.37 -21.46
C ARG A 28 -13.16 -4.85 -22.59
N LYS A 29 -11.89 -4.45 -22.59
CA LYS A 29 -10.88 -4.90 -23.56
C LYS A 29 -10.67 -6.41 -23.48
N GLU A 30 -10.52 -6.96 -22.27
CA GLU A 30 -10.38 -8.41 -22.04
C GLU A 30 -11.59 -9.19 -22.55
N LYS A 31 -12.82 -8.71 -22.34
CA LYS A 31 -14.02 -9.36 -22.88
C LYS A 31 -14.01 -9.42 -24.40
N VAL A 32 -13.55 -8.37 -25.08
CA VAL A 32 -13.42 -8.35 -26.54
C VAL A 32 -12.30 -9.29 -26.99
N ARG A 33 -11.11 -9.24 -26.35
CA ARG A 33 -9.99 -10.15 -26.64
C ARG A 33 -10.40 -11.61 -26.52
N ARG A 34 -11.04 -11.99 -25.41
CA ARG A 34 -11.52 -13.34 -25.16
C ARG A 34 -12.58 -13.80 -26.17
N ALA A 35 -13.50 -12.91 -26.58
CA ALA A 35 -14.49 -13.25 -27.60
C ALA A 35 -13.84 -13.56 -28.96
N LEU A 36 -12.78 -12.83 -29.32
CA LEU A 36 -12.00 -13.07 -30.54
C LEU A 36 -11.22 -14.38 -30.46
N GLU A 37 -10.55 -14.66 -29.33
CA GLU A 37 -9.80 -15.91 -29.11
C GLU A 37 -10.70 -17.15 -29.11
N GLU A 38 -11.85 -17.07 -28.44
CA GLU A 38 -12.81 -18.18 -28.35
C GLU A 38 -13.72 -18.29 -29.59
N ASN A 39 -13.57 -17.41 -30.60
CA ASN A 39 -14.46 -17.28 -31.75
C ASN A 39 -15.96 -17.19 -31.37
N ARG A 40 -16.26 -16.44 -30.31
CA ARG A 40 -17.64 -16.21 -29.82
C ARG A 40 -18.14 -14.83 -30.25
N LEU A 41 -19.46 -14.70 -30.29
CA LEU A 41 -20.11 -13.42 -30.55
C LEU A 41 -19.76 -12.39 -29.46
N ILE A 42 -19.33 -11.19 -29.88
CA ILE A 42 -19.03 -10.07 -28.97
C ILE A 42 -20.32 -9.65 -28.24
N PRO A 43 -20.26 -9.38 -26.91
CA PRO A 43 -21.40 -8.89 -26.13
C PRO A 43 -22.03 -7.65 -26.76
N THR A 44 -23.36 -7.60 -26.75
CA THR A 44 -24.17 -6.58 -27.43
C THR A 44 -23.81 -5.15 -27.05
N GLU A 45 -23.49 -4.93 -25.79
CA GLU A 45 -23.08 -3.63 -25.24
C GLU A 45 -21.70 -3.17 -25.73
N LEU A 46 -20.82 -4.08 -26.13
CA LEU A 46 -19.46 -3.76 -26.60
C LEU A 46 -19.37 -3.69 -28.13
N ARG A 47 -20.36 -4.18 -28.89
CA ARG A 47 -20.29 -4.27 -30.36
C ARG A 47 -20.02 -2.93 -31.06
N ARG A 48 -20.58 -1.83 -30.55
CA ARG A 48 -20.39 -0.48 -31.13
C ARG A 48 -18.97 0.05 -30.90
N GLU A 49 -18.39 -0.27 -29.74
CA GLU A 49 -17.05 0.17 -29.33
C GLU A 49 -15.95 -0.85 -29.69
N ALA A 50 -16.33 -2.04 -30.17
CA ALA A 50 -15.44 -3.17 -30.36
C ALA A 50 -14.26 -2.86 -31.30
N LEU A 51 -14.50 -2.16 -32.41
CA LEU A 51 -13.44 -1.78 -33.35
C LEU A 51 -12.42 -0.82 -32.73
N ALA A 52 -12.89 0.15 -31.93
CA ALA A 52 -12.02 1.09 -31.23
C ALA A 52 -11.23 0.41 -30.10
N LEU A 53 -11.90 -0.48 -29.34
CA LEU A 53 -11.25 -1.27 -28.29
C LEU A 53 -10.20 -2.22 -28.89
N HIS A 54 -10.48 -2.83 -30.05
CA HIS A 54 -9.54 -3.68 -30.77
C HIS A 54 -8.33 -2.91 -31.29
N GLY A 55 -8.52 -1.74 -31.91
CA GLY A 55 -7.39 -0.90 -32.31
C GLY A 55 -6.54 -0.46 -31.11
N SER A 56 -7.17 -0.21 -29.95
CA SER A 56 -6.42 0.12 -28.73
C SER A 56 -5.71 -1.08 -28.06
N LEU A 57 -6.14 -2.30 -28.37
CA LEU A 57 -5.54 -3.54 -27.85
C LEU A 57 -4.17 -3.81 -28.50
N GLU A 58 -3.96 -3.38 -29.74
CA GLU A 58 -2.67 -3.51 -30.45
C GLU A 58 -1.55 -2.69 -29.79
N PHE A 59 -1.90 -1.63 -29.06
CA PHE A 59 -0.96 -0.77 -28.35
C PHE A 59 -0.78 -1.16 -26.87
N ASP A 60 -1.56 -2.12 -26.35
CA ASP A 60 -1.38 -2.65 -25.02
C ASP A 60 -0.26 -3.71 -25.07
N ASP A 61 1.00 -3.28 -24.90
CA ASP A 61 2.15 -4.19 -24.81
C ASP A 61 1.94 -5.23 -23.70
N ALA A 62 2.20 -6.50 -23.99
CA ALA A 62 2.08 -7.61 -23.04
C ALA A 62 2.99 -7.49 -21.80
N GLY A 63 3.98 -6.58 -21.84
CA GLY A 63 4.89 -6.26 -20.74
C GLY A 63 4.54 -4.97 -19.98
N GLY A 64 3.51 -4.24 -20.42
CA GLY A 64 2.96 -3.13 -19.64
C GLY A 64 2.32 -3.74 -18.39
N GLU A 65 2.79 -3.33 -17.22
CA GLU A 65 2.22 -3.75 -15.94
C GLU A 65 0.70 -3.75 -16.08
N GLY A 66 0.08 -4.94 -16.09
CA GLY A 66 -1.37 -5.07 -16.06
C GLY A 66 -1.93 -4.33 -14.85
N VAL A 67 -3.25 -4.29 -14.68
CA VAL A 67 -3.85 -3.67 -13.49
C VAL A 67 -3.26 -4.34 -12.24
N THR A 68 -2.23 -3.73 -11.66
CA THR A 68 -1.53 -4.27 -10.51
C THR A 68 -2.49 -4.16 -9.36
N ASN A 69 -2.72 -5.26 -8.66
CA ASN A 69 -3.64 -5.25 -7.53
C ASN A 69 -3.19 -4.20 -6.51
N HIS A 70 -4.14 -3.42 -6.00
CA HIS A 70 -3.92 -2.33 -5.03
C HIS A 70 -3.01 -2.71 -3.83
N VAL A 71 -2.96 -3.99 -3.46
CA VAL A 71 -2.10 -4.53 -2.39
C VAL A 71 -0.59 -4.44 -2.72
N ASP A 72 -0.23 -4.36 -4.01
CA ASP A 72 1.14 -4.45 -4.51
C ASP A 72 1.78 -3.09 -4.87
N ASP A 73 1.15 -1.94 -4.61
CA ASP A 73 1.77 -0.62 -4.89
C ASP A 73 2.54 -0.09 -3.68
N GLU A 74 1.92 -0.01 -2.49
CA GLU A 74 2.63 0.43 -1.27
C GLU A 74 3.80 -0.50 -0.87
N TYR A 75 3.61 -1.81 -1.05
CA TYR A 75 4.59 -2.85 -0.71
C TYR A 75 5.21 -3.48 -1.96
N ARG A 76 5.22 -2.79 -3.11
CA ARG A 76 5.79 -3.29 -4.37
C ARG A 76 7.19 -3.89 -4.24
N TRP A 77 7.98 -3.33 -3.33
CA TRP A 77 9.37 -3.72 -3.08
C TRP A 77 9.52 -4.71 -1.91
N ALA A 78 8.43 -5.31 -1.43
CA ALA A 78 8.49 -6.35 -0.42
C ALA A 78 9.39 -7.50 -0.89
N GLY A 79 10.33 -7.92 -0.04
CA GLY A 79 11.31 -8.96 -0.35
C GLY A 79 12.62 -8.45 -0.95
N VAL A 80 12.76 -7.15 -1.24
CA VAL A 80 14.03 -6.57 -1.71
C VAL A 80 14.90 -6.09 -0.55
N GLU A 81 14.30 -5.47 0.47
CA GLU A 81 14.98 -5.03 1.70
C GLU A 81 14.23 -5.55 2.93
N ASP A 82 14.98 -5.89 3.99
CA ASP A 82 14.40 -6.29 5.26
C ASP A 82 13.67 -5.10 5.93
N PRO A 83 12.45 -5.32 6.45
CA PRO A 83 11.68 -4.25 7.07
C PRO A 83 12.33 -3.76 8.36
N LYS A 84 12.35 -2.44 8.54
CA LYS A 84 12.86 -1.79 9.75
C LYS A 84 11.67 -1.33 10.57
N VAL A 85 11.23 -2.18 11.49
CA VAL A 85 10.05 -1.94 12.34
C VAL A 85 10.43 -1.16 13.60
N MET A 86 9.74 -0.06 13.87
CA MET A 86 9.88 0.73 15.10
C MET A 86 8.63 0.57 15.97
N ILE A 87 8.81 0.25 17.25
CA ILE A 87 7.74 0.07 18.24
C ILE A 87 7.82 1.17 19.29
N THR A 88 6.70 1.86 19.52
CA THR A 88 6.54 2.85 20.59
C THR A 88 5.24 2.60 21.35
N THR A 89 5.18 3.10 22.57
CA THR A 89 3.97 3.08 23.42
C THR A 89 3.23 4.42 23.37
N SER A 90 2.12 4.50 24.11
CA SER A 90 1.46 5.73 24.54
C SER A 90 2.40 6.67 25.34
N ARG A 91 1.95 7.91 25.57
CA ARG A 91 2.74 9.00 26.20
C ARG A 91 3.20 8.68 27.62
N ASP A 92 2.33 8.09 28.42
CA ASP A 92 2.63 7.66 29.78
C ASP A 92 2.24 6.18 29.96
N PRO A 93 3.16 5.26 29.61
CA PRO A 93 2.88 3.84 29.61
C PRO A 93 3.07 3.22 31.00
N SER A 94 2.16 2.33 31.39
CA SER A 94 2.26 1.49 32.57
C SER A 94 3.44 0.51 32.46
N SER A 95 3.82 -0.07 33.60
CA SER A 95 4.83 -1.13 33.64
C SER A 95 4.43 -2.33 32.76
N ARG A 96 3.14 -2.68 32.73
CA ARG A 96 2.61 -3.79 31.91
C ARG A 96 2.75 -3.50 30.43
N LEU A 97 2.41 -2.29 29.98
CA LEU A 97 2.58 -1.91 28.57
C LEU A 97 4.06 -1.85 28.16
N LYS A 98 4.96 -1.42 29.06
CA LYS A 98 6.41 -1.47 28.81
C LYS A 98 6.91 -2.91 28.64
N MET A 99 6.42 -3.85 29.44
CA MET A 99 6.74 -5.28 29.30
C MET A 99 6.18 -5.83 27.99
N PHE A 100 4.92 -5.55 27.68
CA PHE A 100 4.28 -5.96 26.42
C PHE A 100 5.02 -5.42 25.18
N ALA A 101 5.43 -4.15 25.18
CA ALA A 101 6.22 -3.60 24.09
C ALA A 101 7.60 -4.29 23.92
N LYS A 102 8.16 -4.83 25.01
CA LYS A 102 9.39 -5.64 24.96
C LYS A 102 9.13 -7.03 24.38
N GLU A 103 8.01 -7.65 24.72
CA GLU A 103 7.58 -8.92 24.15
C GLU A 103 7.28 -8.78 22.66
N LEU A 104 6.55 -7.73 22.25
CA LEU A 104 6.23 -7.46 20.85
C LEU A 104 7.48 -7.23 20.01
N LYS A 105 8.52 -6.59 20.57
CA LYS A 105 9.83 -6.46 19.91
C LYS A 105 10.44 -7.82 19.56
N LEU A 106 10.24 -8.85 20.38
CA LEU A 106 10.79 -10.19 20.11
C LEU A 106 10.02 -10.93 19.01
N VAL A 107 8.78 -10.55 18.73
CA VAL A 107 7.96 -11.14 17.66
C VAL A 107 8.48 -10.72 16.28
N PHE A 108 8.90 -9.47 16.13
CA PHE A 108 9.37 -8.92 14.86
C PHE A 108 10.91 -8.93 14.80
N PRO A 109 11.53 -9.72 13.89
CA PRO A 109 12.98 -9.71 13.73
C PRO A 109 13.46 -8.32 13.29
N GLY A 110 14.57 -7.85 13.85
CA GLY A 110 15.12 -6.52 13.52
C GLY A 110 14.34 -5.33 14.11
N ALA A 111 13.23 -5.56 14.83
CA ALA A 111 12.45 -4.47 15.40
C ALA A 111 13.21 -3.71 16.48
N GLN A 112 13.01 -2.39 16.48
CA GLN A 112 13.59 -1.48 17.47
C GLN A 112 12.49 -0.88 18.32
N ARG A 113 12.80 -0.62 19.59
CA ARG A 113 11.86 0.00 20.53
C ARG A 113 12.37 1.38 20.89
N ILE A 114 11.53 2.39 20.75
CA ILE A 114 11.82 3.75 21.19
C ILE A 114 10.95 4.11 22.40
N ASN A 115 11.54 4.82 23.37
CA ASN A 115 10.80 5.36 24.48
C ASN A 115 10.01 6.59 24.00
N ARG A 116 8.69 6.59 24.21
CA ARG A 116 7.81 7.68 23.77
C ARG A 116 8.14 9.02 24.44
N GLY A 117 8.30 9.03 25.77
CA GLY A 117 8.60 10.23 26.54
C GLY A 117 7.64 11.40 26.24
N ARG A 118 8.20 12.61 26.14
CA ARG A 118 7.45 13.82 25.77
C ARG A 118 7.42 14.07 24.25
N HIS A 119 7.82 13.11 23.43
CA HIS A 119 7.85 13.29 21.99
C HIS A 119 6.45 13.34 21.39
N GLU A 120 6.21 14.36 20.56
CA GLU A 120 5.01 14.48 19.74
C GLU A 120 4.98 13.41 18.65
N VAL A 121 3.78 13.00 18.21
CA VAL A 121 3.65 11.94 17.18
C VAL A 121 4.31 12.38 15.88
N GLY A 122 4.08 13.64 15.48
CA GLY A 122 4.67 14.18 14.25
C GLY A 122 6.21 14.17 14.28
N ALA A 123 6.82 14.43 15.43
CA ALA A 123 8.27 14.39 15.59
C ALA A 123 8.83 12.96 15.43
N LEU A 124 8.14 11.97 16.02
CA LEU A 124 8.52 10.55 15.89
C LEU A 124 8.38 10.06 14.45
N VAL A 125 7.30 10.41 13.76
CA VAL A 125 7.12 10.03 12.35
C VAL A 125 8.22 10.64 11.48
N ARG A 126 8.59 11.90 11.71
CA ARG A 126 9.71 12.54 10.99
C ARG A 126 11.04 11.83 11.26
N ALA A 127 11.30 11.46 12.51
CA ALA A 127 12.52 10.73 12.87
C ALA A 127 12.56 9.33 12.26
N CYS A 128 11.42 8.61 12.24
CA CYS A 128 11.31 7.29 11.62
C CYS A 128 11.60 7.38 10.11
N LYS A 129 10.97 8.34 9.42
CA LYS A 129 11.22 8.59 7.99
C LYS A 129 12.68 8.93 7.68
N ALA A 130 13.30 9.78 8.50
CA ALA A 130 14.70 10.16 8.32
C ALA A 130 15.68 8.98 8.49
N ASN A 131 15.32 7.99 9.32
CA ASN A 131 16.10 6.78 9.56
C ASN A 131 15.73 5.61 8.62
N GLY A 132 14.84 5.82 7.65
CA GLY A 132 14.39 4.76 6.75
C GLY A 132 13.64 3.62 7.45
N VAL A 133 12.96 3.92 8.56
CA VAL A 133 12.04 2.99 9.22
C VAL A 133 10.86 2.75 8.27
N THR A 134 10.54 1.48 8.01
CA THR A 134 9.44 1.08 7.12
C THR A 134 8.11 1.19 7.84
N ASP A 135 8.06 0.72 9.08
CA ASP A 135 6.82 0.54 9.84
C ASP A 135 6.93 1.12 11.25
N LEU A 136 5.89 1.82 11.69
CA LEU A 136 5.78 2.37 13.04
C LEU A 136 4.56 1.77 13.74
N ILE A 137 4.80 0.99 14.79
CA ILE A 137 3.77 0.39 15.64
C ILE A 137 3.62 1.24 16.90
N VAL A 138 2.42 1.77 17.13
CA VAL A 138 2.07 2.53 18.33
C VAL A 138 1.09 1.71 19.16
N ILE A 139 1.49 1.34 20.38
CA ILE A 139 0.67 0.51 21.26
C ILE A 139 -0.01 1.38 22.32
N HIS A 140 -1.31 1.16 22.49
CA HIS A 140 -2.13 1.78 23.51
C HIS A 140 -2.54 0.77 24.58
N GLU A 141 -2.93 1.27 25.75
CA GLU A 141 -3.45 0.44 26.83
C GLU A 141 -4.67 1.09 27.47
N HIS A 142 -5.49 0.25 28.09
CA HIS A 142 -6.54 0.66 28.99
C HIS A 142 -6.27 0.06 30.37
N ARG A 143 -5.98 0.91 31.37
CA ARG A 143 -5.75 0.52 32.77
C ARG A 143 -4.73 -0.62 32.95
N GLY A 144 -3.61 -0.57 32.24
CA GLY A 144 -2.55 -1.59 32.35
C GLY A 144 -2.77 -2.84 31.50
N THR A 145 -3.91 -2.92 30.80
CA THR A 145 -4.16 -3.98 29.81
C THR A 145 -3.87 -3.40 28.42
N PRO A 146 -2.86 -3.90 27.69
CA PRO A 146 -2.64 -3.48 26.30
C PRO A 146 -3.90 -3.79 25.50
N GLY A 147 -4.45 -2.75 24.87
CA GLY A 147 -5.66 -2.83 24.06
C GLY A 147 -5.30 -2.75 22.58
N VAL A 148 -6.23 -3.20 21.73
CA VAL A 148 -6.19 -2.96 20.29
C VAL A 148 -6.55 -1.51 20.00
#